data_AF-A0A661W3C9-F1
#
_entry.id   AF-A0A661W3C9-F1
#
_cell.length_a   1.000
_cell.length_b   1.000
_cell.length_c   1.000
_cell.angle_alpha   90.00
_cell.angle_beta   90.00
_cell.angle_gamma   90.00
#
_symmetry.space_group_name_H-M   'P 1'
#
loop_
_entity.id
_entity.type
_entity.pdbx_description
1 polymer ?
#
loop_
_entity_poly.entity_id
_entity_poly.type
_entity_poly.pdbx_seq_one_letter_code
_entity_poly.pdbx_strand_id
1 'polypeptide(L)'
;MLSLGLVWFFAPAAVQAAGLSQEAGGDPYASIAAAIAVGLGSLGAAYAVGTTGAAAIGVIAEKPETFGRVLIFVGLAEGIAIYGLLIAFMILRG
;
A
#
# COMPACT_ATOMS: atom_id res chain seq x y z
N MET A 1 -32.43 0.04 28.07
CA MET A 1 -32.57 0.94 26.91
C MET A 1 -33.44 2.17 27.20
N LEU A 2 -34.55 2.07 27.94
CA LEU A 2 -35.35 3.27 28.32
C LEU A 2 -34.59 4.28 29.20
N SER A 3 -33.68 3.83 30.05
CA SER A 3 -32.89 4.71 30.93
C SER A 3 -31.92 5.62 30.18
N LEU A 4 -31.27 5.13 29.13
CA LEU A 4 -30.35 5.94 28.31
C LEU A 4 -31.09 7.06 27.56
N GLY A 5 -32.29 6.78 27.04
CA GLY A 5 -33.07 7.77 26.29
C GLY A 5 -33.54 8.95 27.14
N LEU A 6 -33.86 8.70 28.41
CA LEU A 6 -34.32 9.76 29.33
C LEU A 6 -33.17 10.68 29.76
N VAL A 7 -31.98 10.11 29.99
CA VAL A 7 -30.76 10.88 30.31
C VAL A 7 -30.31 11.72 29.11
N TRP A 8 -30.45 11.22 27.88
CA TRP A 8 -30.12 11.97 26.66
C TRP A 8 -30.99 13.21 26.45
N PHE A 9 -32.28 13.13 26.78
CA PHE A 9 -33.22 14.24 26.63
C PHE A 9 -33.05 15.34 27.69
N PHE A 10 -32.75 14.97 28.94
CA PHE A 10 -32.63 15.92 30.05
C PHE A 10 -31.20 16.40 30.33
N ALA A 11 -30.18 15.68 29.88
CA ALA A 11 -28.77 16.03 30.05
C ALA A 11 -27.95 15.73 28.78
N PRO A 12 -28.28 16.38 27.64
CA PRO A 12 -27.60 16.11 26.36
C PRO A 12 -26.10 16.38 26.43
N ALA A 13 -25.65 17.36 27.23
CA ALA A 13 -24.23 17.64 27.42
C ALA A 13 -23.48 16.49 28.12
N ALA A 14 -24.13 15.76 29.04
CA ALA A 14 -23.50 14.66 29.78
C ALA A 14 -23.37 13.38 28.92
N VAL A 15 -24.35 13.11 28.06
CA VAL A 15 -24.27 11.98 27.10
C VAL A 15 -23.27 12.28 25.99
N GLN A 16 -23.20 13.53 25.53
CA GLN A 16 -22.19 13.95 24.55
C GLN A 16 -20.78 13.88 25.12
N ALA A 17 -20.57 14.12 26.42
CA ALA A 17 -19.26 13.94 27.05
C ALA A 17 -18.85 12.46 27.18
N ALA A 18 -19.82 11.54 27.41
CA ALA A 18 -19.56 10.10 27.53
C ALA A 18 -19.34 9.40 26.17
N GLY A 19 -19.76 10.00 25.06
CA GLY A 19 -19.57 9.49 23.69
C GLY A 19 -18.30 9.99 22.99
N LEU A 20 -17.46 10.79 23.67
CA LEU A 20 -16.23 11.36 23.13
C LEU A 20 -14.97 10.70 23.69
N SER A 21 -15.01 9.39 23.97
CA SER A 21 -13.83 8.59 23.62
C SER A 21 -13.79 8.54 22.10
N GLN A 22 -13.33 9.65 21.51
CA GLN A 22 -12.84 9.66 20.14
C GLN A 22 -11.74 8.59 20.14
N GLU A 23 -12.08 7.38 19.68
CA GLU A 23 -11.06 6.46 19.20
C GLU A 23 -10.14 7.32 18.36
N ALA A 24 -8.83 7.20 18.56
CA ALA A 24 -7.86 7.80 17.66
C ALA A 24 -8.09 7.14 16.29
N GLY A 25 -9.08 7.63 15.57
CA GLY A 25 -9.50 7.12 14.28
C GLY A 25 -8.31 7.32 13.38
N GLY A 26 -7.71 6.21 12.94
CA GLY A 26 -6.60 6.23 12.02
C GLY A 26 -6.94 7.11 10.81
N ASP A 27 -5.91 7.72 10.23
CA ASP A 27 -6.07 8.66 9.12
C ASP A 27 -7.02 8.06 8.05
N PRO A 28 -8.21 8.66 7.80
CA PRO A 28 -9.19 8.12 6.87
C PRO A 28 -8.67 8.02 5.44
N TYR A 29 -7.56 8.69 5.13
CA TYR A 29 -6.89 8.65 3.84
C TYR A 29 -5.77 7.61 3.74
N ALA A 30 -5.42 6.91 4.83
CA ALA A 30 -4.33 5.94 4.84
C ALA A 30 -4.51 4.83 3.79
N SER A 31 -5.73 4.30 3.64
CA SER A 31 -6.02 3.24 2.67
C SER A 31 -5.86 3.69 1.22
N ILE A 32 -6.30 4.91 0.88
CA ILE A 32 -6.16 5.44 -0.48
C ILE A 32 -4.71 5.83 -0.78
N ALA A 33 -3.99 6.40 0.20
CA ALA A 33 -2.57 6.70 0.08
C ALA A 33 -1.74 5.42 -0.15
N ALA A 34 -2.03 4.35 0.60
CA ALA A 34 -1.41 3.04 0.43
C ALA A 34 -1.72 2.45 -0.95
N ALA A 35 -2.97 2.52 -1.42
CA ALA A 35 -3.36 2.04 -2.74
C ALA A 35 -2.63 2.79 -3.87
N ILE A 36 -2.48 4.11 -3.75
CA ILE A 36 -1.75 4.94 -4.72
C ILE A 36 -0.25 4.59 -4.71
N ALA A 37 0.35 4.42 -3.54
CA ALA A 37 1.77 4.04 -3.41
C ALA A 37 2.07 2.70 -4.11
N VAL A 38 1.25 1.67 -3.87
CA VAL A 38 1.39 0.38 -4.58
C VAL A 38 1.07 0.53 -6.06
N GLY A 39 -0.03 1.20 -6.40
CA GLY A 39 -0.50 1.30 -7.78
C GLY A 39 0.51 1.96 -8.71
N LEU A 40 1.02 3.14 -8.32
CA LEU A 40 2.01 3.86 -9.10
C LEU A 40 3.37 3.13 -9.14
N GLY A 41 3.79 2.53 -8.01
CA GLY A 41 5.01 1.72 -7.96
C GLY A 41 4.94 0.53 -8.91
N SER A 42 3.84 -0.21 -8.89
CA SER A 42 3.62 -1.37 -9.75
C SER A 42 3.50 -1.01 -11.23
N LEU A 43 2.90 0.14 -11.58
CA LEU A 43 2.88 0.63 -12.97
C LEU A 43 4.28 0.97 -13.49
N GLY A 44 5.10 1.64 -12.66
CA GLY A 44 6.49 1.91 -12.99
C GLY A 44 7.32 0.63 -13.14
N ALA A 45 7.14 -0.32 -12.22
CA ALA A 45 7.78 -1.62 -12.28
C ALA A 45 7.36 -2.42 -13.52
N ALA A 46 6.07 -2.42 -13.89
CA ALA A 46 5.59 -3.12 -15.07
C ALA A 46 6.27 -2.62 -16.36
N TYR A 47 6.49 -1.31 -16.48
CA TYR A 47 7.22 -0.73 -17.61
C TYR A 47 8.71 -1.13 -17.59
N ALA A 48 9.37 -1.01 -16.44
CA ALA A 48 10.79 -1.34 -16.30
C ALA A 48 11.05 -2.85 -16.52
N VAL A 49 10.26 -3.71 -15.89
CA VAL A 49 10.34 -5.18 -16.04
C VAL A 49 9.96 -5.61 -17.45
N GLY A 50 8.96 -4.98 -18.07
CA GLY A 50 8.58 -5.31 -19.46
C GLY A 50 9.70 -5.03 -20.46
N THR A 51 10.37 -3.89 -20.34
CA THR A 51 11.47 -3.51 -21.24
C THR A 51 12.74 -4.33 -20.96
N THR A 52 13.14 -4.46 -19.70
CA THR A 52 14.31 -5.27 -19.30
C THR A 52 14.12 -6.75 -19.57
N GLY A 53 12.90 -7.28 -19.37
CA GLY A 53 12.52 -8.66 -19.67
C GLY A 53 12.59 -8.98 -21.16
N ALA A 54 12.10 -8.09 -22.03
CA ALA A 54 12.22 -8.28 -23.49
C ALA A 54 13.70 -8.34 -23.94
N ALA A 55 14.53 -7.43 -23.43
CA ALA A 55 15.98 -7.44 -23.71
C ALA A 55 16.66 -8.70 -23.14
N ALA A 56 16.26 -9.13 -21.95
CA ALA A 56 16.77 -10.31 -21.28
C ALA A 56 16.56 -11.58 -22.12
N ILE A 57 15.35 -11.80 -22.62
CA ILE A 57 15.04 -12.96 -23.47
C ILE A 57 15.86 -12.94 -24.77
N GLY A 58 16.09 -11.77 -25.36
CA GLY A 58 16.95 -11.62 -26.53
C GLY A 58 18.38 -12.12 -26.28
N VAL A 59 18.99 -11.71 -25.15
CA VAL A 59 20.34 -12.15 -24.78
C VAL A 59 20.38 -13.64 -24.45
N ILE A 60 19.37 -14.15 -23.75
CA ILE A 60 19.27 -15.57 -23.38
C ILE A 60 19.15 -16.45 -24.63
N ALA A 61 18.46 -15.98 -25.67
CA ALA A 61 18.32 -16.71 -26.93
C ALA A 61 19.65 -16.89 -27.66
N GLU A 62 20.55 -15.90 -27.59
CA GLU A 62 21.90 -16.00 -28.19
C GLU A 62 22.90 -16.70 -27.26
N LYS A 63 22.79 -16.50 -25.94
CA LYS A 63 23.76 -16.93 -24.93
C LYS A 63 23.05 -17.50 -23.70
N PRO A 64 22.57 -18.75 -23.75
CA PRO A 64 21.78 -19.35 -22.66
C PRO A 64 22.53 -19.42 -21.33
N GLU A 65 23.86 -19.50 -21.35
CA GLU A 65 24.73 -19.46 -20.17
C GLU A 65 24.67 -18.13 -19.39
N THR A 66 24.05 -17.08 -19.96
CA THR A 66 23.90 -15.78 -19.30
C THR A 66 22.62 -15.66 -18.46
N PHE A 67 21.71 -16.65 -18.50
CA PHE A 67 20.41 -16.63 -17.84
C PHE A 67 20.43 -16.04 -16.42
N GLY A 68 21.29 -16.57 -15.54
CA GLY A 68 21.34 -16.12 -14.15
C GLY A 68 21.77 -14.66 -13.98
N ARG A 69 22.74 -14.18 -14.77
CA ARG A 69 23.19 -12.78 -14.71
C ARG A 69 22.13 -11.81 -15.23
N VAL A 70 21.45 -12.20 -16.30
CA VAL A 70 20.39 -11.41 -16.90
C VAL A 70 19.18 -11.30 -15.96
N LEU A 71 18.83 -12.38 -15.26
CA LEU A 71 17.72 -12.39 -14.30
C LEU A 71 17.92 -11.42 -13.14
N ILE A 72 19.17 -11.16 -12.73
CA ILE A 72 19.49 -10.15 -11.69
C ILE A 72 19.03 -8.76 -12.12
N PHE A 73 19.25 -8.37 -13.38
CA PHE A 73 18.85 -7.05 -13.87
C PHE A 73 17.33 -6.90 -13.97
N VAL A 74 16.63 -7.96 -14.39
CA VAL A 74 15.16 -7.98 -14.39
C VAL A 74 14.62 -7.92 -12.97
N GLY A 75 15.22 -8.65 -12.03
CA GLY A 75 14.85 -8.61 -10.62
C GLY A 75 15.10 -7.25 -9.96
N LEU A 76 16.20 -6.57 -10.30
CA LEU A 76 16.48 -5.21 -9.83
C LEU A 76 15.42 -4.20 -10.31
N ALA A 77 14.87 -4.38 -11.51
CA ALA A 77 13.77 -3.55 -12.00
C ALA A 77 12.46 -3.76 -11.21
N GLU A 78 12.22 -4.97 -10.69
CA GLU A 78 11.06 -5.29 -9.86
C GLU A 78 11.07 -4.56 -8.51
N GLY A 79 12.25 -4.17 -8.03
CA GLY A 79 12.41 -3.44 -6.77
C GLY A 79 11.55 -2.18 -6.65
N ILE A 80 11.17 -1.54 -7.76
CA ILE A 80 10.24 -0.40 -7.78
C ILE A 80 8.87 -0.78 -7.16
N ALA A 81 8.33 -1.94 -7.49
CA ALA A 81 7.07 -2.43 -6.93
C ALA A 81 7.22 -2.78 -5.45
N ILE A 82 8.34 -3.42 -5.08
CA ILE A 82 8.63 -3.77 -3.68
C ILE A 82 8.70 -2.51 -2.81
N TYR A 83 9.31 -1.42 -3.28
CA TYR A 83 9.32 -0.16 -2.54
C TYR A 83 7.92 0.47 -2.44
N GLY A 84 7.09 0.38 -3.49
CA GLY A 84 5.69 0.81 -3.43
C GLY A 84 4.89 0.04 -2.37
N LEU A 85 5.09 -1.28 -2.29
CA LEU A 85 4.50 -2.15 -1.27
C LEU A 85 5.02 -1.83 0.13
N LEU A 86 6.34 -1.63 0.29
CA LEU A 86 6.96 -1.24 1.56
C LEU A 86 6.36 0.06 2.10
N ILE A 87 6.24 1.07 1.26
CA ILE A 87 5.66 2.37 1.63
C ILE A 87 4.19 2.20 2.04
N ALA A 88 3.43 1.38 1.33
CA ALA A 88 2.04 1.07 1.71
C ALA A 88 1.95 0.37 3.07
N PHE A 89 2.86 -0.55 3.38
CA PHE A 89 2.95 -1.14 4.72
C PHE A 89 3.27 -0.10 5.80
N MET A 90 4.19 0.82 5.52
CA MET A 90 4.50 1.93 6.44
C MET A 90 3.30 2.85 6.65
N ILE A 91 2.48 3.09 5.63
CA ILE A 91 1.26 3.92 5.76
C ILE A 91 0.19 3.21 6.61
N LEU A 92 0.03 1.90 6.45
CA LEU A 92 -1.05 1.14 7.11
C LEU A 92 -0.70 0.63 8.50
N ARG A 93 0.58 0.42 8.79
CA ARG A 93 1.08 -0.24 10.02
C ARG A 93 2.18 0.54 10.72
N GLY A 94 2.70 1.61 10.12
CA GLY A 94 3.69 2.48 10.72
C GLY A 94 3.09 3.49 11.67
#